data_AF-A0A496D8A0-F1
#
_entry.id   AF-A0A496D8A0-F1
#
_cell.length_a   1.000
_cell.length_b   1.000
_cell.length_c   1.000
_cell.angle_alpha   90.00
_cell.angle_beta   90.00
_cell.angle_gamma   90.00
#
_symmetry.space_group_name_H-M   'P 1'
#
loop_
_entity.id
_entity.type
_entity.pdbx_description
1 polymer ?
#
loop_
_entity_poly.entity_id
_entity_poly.type
_entity_poly.pdbx_seq_one_letter_code
_entity_poly.pdbx_strand_id
1 'polypeptide(L)'
;MTNYQAVKADLLRYTVSKIAIEKALILAGLDPIKEFALVDQAKVAKIVVKLLRGCVTIKSESDGGSSQSFGDSGDLIAYIRSYASDNDLDYMVSDLSTGDFINDCSDRW
;
A
#
# COMPACT_ATOMS: atom_id res chain seq x y z
N MET A 1 -19.89 -7.15 -7.93
CA MET A 1 -18.43 -6.98 -7.75
C MET A 1 -18.05 -7.62 -6.42
N THR A 2 -17.04 -8.50 -6.35
CA THR A 2 -16.67 -9.16 -5.08
C THR A 2 -15.71 -8.31 -4.25
N ASN A 3 -15.58 -8.62 -2.96
CA ASN A 3 -14.59 -7.96 -2.08
C ASN A 3 -13.16 -8.05 -2.63
N TYR A 4 -12.79 -9.20 -3.21
CA TYR A 4 -11.52 -9.36 -3.91
C TYR A 4 -11.37 -8.39 -5.09
N GLN A 5 -12.42 -8.26 -5.92
CA GLN A 5 -12.41 -7.34 -7.05
C GLN A 5 -12.33 -5.88 -6.62
N ALA A 6 -12.95 -5.52 -5.49
CA ALA A 6 -12.85 -4.18 -4.89
C ALA A 6 -11.43 -3.83 -4.49
N VAL A 7 -10.77 -4.69 -3.70
CA VAL A 7 -9.36 -4.48 -3.34
C VAL A 7 -8.47 -4.45 -4.58
N LYS A 8 -8.71 -5.33 -5.55
CA LYS A 8 -7.91 -5.38 -6.78
C LYS A 8 -8.08 -4.12 -7.66
N ALA A 9 -9.28 -3.54 -7.70
CA ALA A 9 -9.54 -2.30 -8.44
C ALA A 9 -8.74 -1.13 -7.84
N ASP A 10 -8.71 -1.00 -6.52
CA ASP A 10 -7.98 0.08 -5.86
C ASP A 10 -6.45 -0.10 -5.89
N LEU A 11 -6.00 -1.32 -6.15
CA LEU A 11 -4.60 -1.69 -6.34
C LEU A 11 -4.16 -1.70 -7.81
N LEU A 12 -4.95 -1.20 -8.76
CA LEU A 12 -4.66 -1.30 -10.21
C LEU A 12 -3.25 -0.85 -10.63
N ARG A 13 -2.64 0.07 -9.89
CA ARG A 13 -1.28 0.58 -10.15
C ARG A 13 -0.15 -0.31 -9.61
N TYR A 14 -0.45 -1.25 -8.72
CA TYR A 14 0.53 -2.06 -8.00
C TYR A 14 0.19 -3.55 -8.05
N THR A 15 1.15 -4.35 -8.51
CA THR A 15 0.97 -5.81 -8.60
C THR A 15 1.09 -6.44 -7.21
N VAL A 16 -0.03 -6.76 -6.59
CA VAL A 16 -0.09 -7.53 -5.34
C VAL A 16 -0.55 -8.96 -5.66
N SER A 17 0.07 -9.96 -5.03
CA SER A 17 -0.28 -11.36 -5.25
C SER A 17 -1.71 -11.65 -4.78
N LYS A 18 -2.42 -12.53 -5.51
CA LYS A 18 -3.78 -12.95 -5.16
C LYS A 18 -3.87 -13.47 -3.72
N ILE A 19 -2.88 -14.26 -3.30
CA ILE A 19 -2.79 -14.84 -1.96
C ILE A 19 -2.68 -13.75 -0.88
N ALA A 20 -1.91 -12.69 -1.13
CA ALA A 20 -1.79 -11.58 -0.18
C ALA A 20 -3.12 -10.84 0.00
N ILE A 21 -3.86 -10.61 -1.09
CA ILE A 21 -5.19 -9.98 -1.05
C ILE A 21 -6.18 -10.86 -0.28
N GLU A 22 -6.26 -12.16 -0.60
CA GLU A 22 -7.16 -13.10 0.06
C GLU A 22 -6.85 -13.23 1.55
N LYS A 23 -5.57 -13.35 1.92
CA LYS A 23 -5.14 -13.38 3.32
C LYS A 23 -5.53 -12.11 4.06
N ALA A 24 -5.35 -10.94 3.45
CA ALA A 24 -5.71 -9.67 4.08
C ALA A 24 -7.22 -9.50 4.28
N LEU A 25 -8.02 -9.97 3.31
CA LEU A 25 -9.48 -10.02 3.42
C LEU A 25 -9.93 -10.93 4.56
N ILE A 26 -9.38 -12.15 4.65
CA ILE A 26 -9.70 -13.10 5.72
C ILE A 26 -9.32 -12.53 7.09
N LEU A 27 -8.15 -11.91 7.22
CA LEU A 27 -7.71 -11.27 8.48
C LEU A 27 -8.59 -10.09 8.90
N ALA A 28 -9.25 -9.43 7.94
CA ALA A 28 -10.22 -8.37 8.21
C ALA A 28 -11.65 -8.91 8.47
N GLY A 29 -11.84 -10.24 8.45
CA GLY A 29 -13.13 -10.89 8.60
C GLY A 29 -14.04 -10.74 7.37
N LEU A 30 -13.45 -10.52 6.19
CA LEU A 30 -14.16 -10.45 4.91
C LEU A 30 -13.94 -11.72 4.10
N ASP A 31 -15.03 -12.24 3.54
CA ASP A 31 -14.95 -13.31 2.55
C ASP A 31 -14.57 -12.71 1.19
N PRO A 32 -13.49 -13.20 0.53
CA PRO A 32 -13.04 -12.69 -0.77
C PRO A 32 -14.03 -12.93 -1.92
N ILE A 33 -14.88 -13.95 -1.82
CA ILE A 33 -15.84 -14.35 -2.86
C ILE A 33 -17.18 -13.62 -2.68
N LYS A 34 -17.48 -13.18 -1.45
CA LYS A 34 -18.71 -12.46 -1.14
C LYS A 34 -18.82 -11.16 -1.95
N GLU A 35 -20.05 -10.83 -2.33
CA GLU A 35 -20.38 -9.58 -3.00
C GLU A 35 -20.05 -8.38 -2.12
N PHE A 36 -19.42 -7.38 -2.71
CA PHE A 36 -19.01 -6.16 -2.04
C PHE A 36 -20.25 -5.37 -1.60
N ALA A 37 -20.25 -5.00 -0.32
CA ALA A 37 -21.26 -4.12 0.25
C ALA A 37 -20.60 -2.84 0.73
N LEU A 38 -21.33 -1.71 0.70
CA LEU A 38 -20.84 -0.41 1.17
C LEU A 38 -20.39 -0.45 2.64
N VAL A 39 -20.98 -1.32 3.46
CA VAL A 39 -20.56 -1.53 4.86
C VAL A 39 -19.13 -2.09 4.98
N ASP A 40 -18.63 -2.74 3.93
CA ASP A 40 -17.30 -3.33 3.88
C ASP A 40 -16.26 -2.37 3.28
N GLN A 41 -16.69 -1.22 2.74
CA GLN A 41 -15.82 -0.22 2.10
C GLN A 41 -14.69 0.25 3.03
N ALA A 42 -15.01 0.60 4.28
CA ALA A 42 -13.99 1.04 5.24
C ALA A 42 -12.97 -0.07 5.57
N LYS A 43 -13.38 -1.33 5.54
CA LYS A 43 -12.48 -2.46 5.76
C LYS A 43 -11.61 -2.71 4.53
N VAL A 44 -12.19 -2.61 3.33
CA VAL A 44 -11.47 -2.71 2.05
C VAL A 44 -10.39 -1.64 1.95
N ALA A 45 -10.72 -0.37 2.23
CA ALA A 45 -9.75 0.72 2.22
C ALA A 45 -8.58 0.48 3.20
N LYS A 46 -8.87 0.00 4.41
CA LYS A 46 -7.83 -0.39 5.39
C LYS A 46 -6.91 -1.49 4.89
N ILE A 47 -7.45 -2.47 4.16
CA ILE A 47 -6.67 -3.55 3.55
C ILE A 47 -5.77 -3.00 2.46
N VAL A 48 -6.30 -2.16 1.57
CA VAL A 48 -5.55 -1.53 0.49
C VAL A 48 -4.36 -0.75 1.05
N VAL A 49 -4.58 0.10 2.06
CA VAL A 49 -3.49 0.87 2.71
C VAL A 49 -2.44 -0.07 3.33
N LYS A 50 -2.85 -1.14 4.03
CA LYS A 50 -1.91 -2.12 4.60
C LYS A 50 -1.08 -2.83 3.55
N LEU A 51 -1.69 -3.23 2.43
CA LEU A 51 -1.00 -3.92 1.34
C LEU A 51 0.00 -2.99 0.65
N LEU A 52 -0.41 -1.75 0.35
CA LEU A 52 0.48 -0.74 -0.25
C LEU A 52 1.64 -0.38 0.68
N ARG A 53 1.40 -0.26 2.00
CA ARG A 53 2.46 -0.04 2.99
C ARG A 53 3.46 -1.21 3.00
N GLY A 54 2.98 -2.45 2.91
CA GLY A 54 3.85 -3.62 2.75
C GLY A 54 4.74 -3.54 1.50
N CYS A 55 4.23 -2.99 0.39
CA CYS A 55 5.03 -2.75 -0.81
C CYS A 55 6.13 -1.69 -0.61
N VAL A 56 5.92 -0.68 0.24
CA VAL A 56 6.95 0.29 0.62
C VAL A 56 8.06 -0.37 1.44
N THR A 57 7.70 -1.15 2.46
CA THR A 57 8.68 -1.83 3.34
C THR A 57 9.59 -2.78 2.55
N ILE A 58 9.03 -3.57 1.64
CA ILE A 58 9.81 -4.50 0.80
C ILE A 58 10.81 -3.74 -0.09
N LYS A 59 10.44 -2.57 -0.60
CA LYS A 59 11.38 -1.72 -1.36
C LYS A 59 12.51 -1.20 -0.47
N SER A 60 12.20 -0.74 0.73
CA SER A 60 13.21 -0.21 1.67
C SER A 60 14.20 -1.28 2.16
N GLU A 61 13.77 -2.54 2.32
CA GLU A 61 14.68 -3.66 2.62
C GLU A 61 15.51 -4.11 1.41
N SER A 62 15.08 -3.76 0.19
CA SER A 62 15.74 -4.12 -1.06
C SER A 62 16.74 -3.07 -1.57
N ASP A 63 17.05 -2.02 -0.81
CA ASP A 63 18.04 -0.97 -1.16
C ASP A 63 19.52 -1.46 -1.14
N GLY A 64 19.74 -2.75 -1.42
CA GLY A 64 21.00 -3.30 -1.93
C GLY A 64 20.90 -3.88 -3.35
N GLY A 65 19.71 -3.90 -3.95
CA GLY A 65 19.44 -4.62 -5.19
C GLY A 65 18.47 -3.86 -6.09
N SER A 66 19.03 -3.20 -7.09
CA SER A 66 18.38 -2.54 -8.23
C SER A 66 17.14 -3.29 -8.73
N SER A 67 15.95 -2.88 -8.25
CA SER A 67 14.66 -3.40 -8.69
C SER A 67 13.80 -2.27 -9.22
N GLN A 68 13.71 -2.24 -10.55
CA GLN A 68 12.74 -1.50 -11.37
C GLN A 68 12.19 -0.22 -10.72
N SER A 69 13.01 0.82 -10.84
CA SER A 69 12.70 2.21 -10.50
C SER A 69 11.45 2.67 -11.27
N PHE A 70 10.29 2.54 -10.66
CA PHE A 70 9.39 3.71 -10.66
C PHE A 70 10.15 4.76 -9.86
N GLY A 71 10.56 5.84 -10.53
CA GLY A 71 11.24 6.96 -9.90
C GLY A 71 10.47 7.38 -8.65
N ASP A 72 11.22 7.57 -7.57
CA ASP A 72 10.75 7.93 -6.23
C ASP A 72 9.75 6.96 -5.57
N SER A 73 10.25 6.28 -4.53
CA SER A 73 9.47 5.84 -3.38
C SER A 73 8.48 6.92 -2.88
N GLY A 74 8.78 8.20 -3.12
CA GLY A 74 7.89 9.35 -2.91
C GLY A 74 6.53 9.26 -3.63
N ASP A 75 6.45 8.72 -4.84
CA ASP A 75 5.18 8.63 -5.60
C ASP A 75 4.21 7.60 -5.00
N LEU A 76 4.73 6.47 -4.54
CA LEU A 76 3.93 5.46 -3.83
C LEU A 76 3.48 5.99 -2.47
N ILE A 77 4.36 6.66 -1.72
CA ILE A 77 4.01 7.26 -0.42
C ILE A 77 2.97 8.37 -0.59
N ALA A 78 3.09 9.20 -1.63
CA ALA A 78 2.12 10.23 -1.96
C ALA A 78 0.76 9.62 -2.34
N TYR A 79 0.75 8.56 -3.15
CA TYR A 79 -0.49 7.83 -3.50
C TYR A 79 -1.15 7.21 -2.26
N ILE A 80 -0.37 6.55 -1.40
CA ILE A 80 -0.88 5.95 -0.16
C ILE A 80 -1.50 7.02 0.74
N ARG A 81 -0.85 8.18 0.89
CA ARG A 81 -1.37 9.30 1.69
C ARG A 81 -2.64 9.89 1.09
N SER A 82 -2.69 10.11 -0.21
CA SER A 82 -3.91 10.60 -0.88
C SER A 82 -5.07 9.63 -0.68
N TYR A 83 -4.84 8.34 -0.94
CA TYR A 83 -5.88 7.31 -0.76
C TYR A 83 -6.31 7.18 0.69
N ALA A 84 -5.38 7.29 1.64
CA ALA A 84 -5.71 7.26 3.06
C ALA A 84 -6.54 8.49 3.48
N SER A 85 -6.19 9.68 3.01
CA SER A 85 -6.94 10.91 3.29
C SER A 85 -8.36 10.85 2.71
N ASP A 86 -8.52 10.34 1.49
CA ASP A 86 -9.83 10.15 0.85
C ASP A 86 -10.74 9.15 1.60
N ASN A 87 -10.17 8.33 2.49
CA ASN A 87 -10.88 7.28 3.24
C ASN A 87 -10.84 7.48 4.77
N ASP A 88 -10.41 8.65 5.27
CA ASP A 88 -10.26 8.95 6.71
C ASP A 88 -9.28 7.98 7.45
N LEU A 89 -8.20 7.58 6.78
CA LEU A 89 -7.19 6.63 7.26
C LEU A 89 -5.81 7.26 7.49
N ASP A 90 -5.72 8.59 7.64
CA ASP A 90 -4.45 9.32 7.84
C ASP A 90 -3.60 8.76 9.00
N TYR A 91 -4.26 8.27 10.06
CA TYR A 91 -3.60 7.64 11.20
C TYR A 91 -2.80 6.37 10.85
N MET A 92 -3.05 5.75 9.70
CA MET A 92 -2.35 4.54 9.23
C MET A 92 -1.09 4.84 8.40
N VAL A 93 -0.88 6.11 8.04
CA VAL A 93 0.15 6.55 7.09
C VAL A 93 0.99 7.71 7.63
N SER A 94 0.71 8.16 8.86
CA SER A 94 1.41 9.27 9.52
C SER A 94 2.90 8.99 9.76
N ASP A 95 3.29 7.72 9.84
CA ASP A 95 4.67 7.27 10.04
C ASP A 95 5.48 7.18 8.74
N LEU A 96 4.82 7.16 7.59
CA LEU A 96 5.50 7.11 6.29
C LEU A 96 6.12 8.49 6.04
N SER A 97 7.45 8.63 6.13
CA SER A 97 8.16 9.85 5.72
C SER A 97 8.43 9.81 4.21
N THR A 98 8.29 10.93 3.51
CA THR A 98 8.59 11.04 2.05
C THR A 98 10.10 11.18 1.79
N GLY A 99 10.93 11.00 2.80
CA GLY A 99 12.35 11.33 2.67
C GLY A 99 13.12 10.98 3.92
N ASP A 100 13.53 9.73 4.01
CA ASP A 100 14.89 9.45 4.47
C ASP A 100 15.77 9.45 3.21
N PHE A 101 16.02 10.64 2.66
CA PHE A 101 17.19 10.77 1.81
C PHE A 101 18.38 10.47 2.71
N ILE A 102 19.06 9.34 2.49
CA ILE A 102 20.44 9.22 2.92
C ILE A 102 21.14 10.36 2.18
N ASN A 103 21.35 11.46 2.90
CA ASN A 103 22.11 12.58 2.38
C ASN A 103 23.55 12.09 2.37
N ASP A 104 23.95 11.49 1.25
CA ASP A 104 25.30 10.98 1.04
C ASP A 104 26.28 12.15 1.24
N CYS A 105 26.88 12.19 2.43
CA CYS A 105 27.87 13.19 2.78
C CYS A 105 29.28 12.71 2.42
N SER A 106 29.45 11.65 1.62
CA SER A 106 30.77 11.16 1.22
C SER A 106 31.56 12.17 0.36
N ASP A 107 30.87 13.13 -0.29
CA ASP A 107 31.49 14.25 -1.00
C ASP A 107 31.87 15.44 -0.09
N ARG A 108 31.55 15.37 1.19
CA ARG A 108 32.22 16.19 2.21
C ARG A 108 33.38 15.32 2.69
N TRP A 109 34.57 15.42 2.09
CA TRP A 109 35.88 15.86 2.64
C TRP A 109 36.92 15.79 1.52
#